data_AF-A0A3N6AGL8-F1
#
_entry.id   AF-A0A3N6AGL8-F1
#
_cell.length_a   1.000
_cell.length_b   1.000
_cell.length_c   1.000
_cell.angle_alpha   90.00
_cell.angle_beta   90.00
_cell.angle_gamma   90.00
#
_symmetry.space_group_name_H-M   'P 1'
#
loop_
_entity.id
_entity.type
_entity.pdbx_description
1 polymer ?
#
loop_
_entity_poly.entity_id
_entity_poly.type
_entity_poly.pdbx_seq_one_letter_code
_entity_poly.pdbx_strand_id
1 'polypeptide(L)'
;VLGKPVLKDLEEGRVTLPITYLMQRATGREKDFVRTVIRDKDFTEENKRKIIDLVNAYETGDELKRLAEKYAADAKESLAGFPDSIYRDALLRIPDFVTTRES
;
A
#
# COMPACT_ATOMS: atom_id res chain seq x y z
N VAL A 1 7.82 -8.17 -0.80
CA VAL A 1 7.82 -7.58 -2.17
C VAL A 1 6.49 -6.87 -2.39
N LEU A 2 6.45 -5.53 -2.44
CA LEU A 2 5.21 -4.78 -2.68
C LEU A 2 4.57 -5.09 -4.05
N GLY A 3 5.36 -5.51 -5.04
CA GLY A 3 4.92 -5.59 -6.44
C GLY A 3 3.83 -6.61 -6.75
N LYS A 4 3.87 -7.82 -6.18
CA LYS A 4 2.90 -8.88 -6.56
C LYS A 4 1.44 -8.54 -6.21
N PRO A 5 1.12 -8.10 -4.97
CA PRO A 5 -0.24 -7.68 -4.65
C PRO A 5 -0.69 -6.45 -5.44
N VAL A 6 0.20 -5.46 -5.58
CA VAL A 6 -0.09 -4.19 -6.28
C VAL A 6 -0.46 -4.42 -7.74
N LEU A 7 0.27 -5.27 -8.45
CA LEU A 7 -0.04 -5.57 -9.85
C LEU A 7 -1.36 -6.33 -10.00
N LYS A 8 -1.63 -7.30 -9.12
CA LYS A 8 -2.88 -8.07 -9.17
C LYS A 8 -4.10 -7.17 -8.96
N ASP A 9 -4.03 -6.26 -7.98
CA ASP A 9 -5.09 -5.27 -7.77
C ASP A 9 -5.27 -4.37 -8.99
N LEU A 10 -4.17 -3.91 -9.58
CA LEU A 10 -4.20 -3.05 -10.76
C LEU A 10 -4.79 -3.76 -11.99
N GLU A 11 -4.43 -5.03 -12.21
CA GLU A 11 -4.99 -5.89 -13.26
C GLU A 11 -6.51 -6.08 -13.11
N GLU A 12 -6.99 -6.20 -11.87
CA GLU A 12 -8.41 -6.27 -11.53
C GLU A 12 -9.12 -4.90 -11.60
N GLY A 13 -8.41 -3.84 -11.99
CA GLY A 13 -8.93 -2.47 -12.11
C GLY A 13 -9.04 -1.73 -10.77
N ARG A 14 -8.49 -2.29 -9.68
CA ARG A 14 -8.44 -1.64 -8.38
C ARG A 14 -7.19 -0.77 -8.27
N VAL A 15 -7.39 0.54 -8.29
CA VAL A 15 -6.32 1.50 -8.00
C VAL A 15 -6.15 1.60 -6.49
N THR A 16 -5.05 1.04 -5.97
CA THR A 16 -4.70 1.10 -4.54
C THR A 16 -3.75 2.25 -4.24
N LEU A 17 -3.46 2.45 -2.95
CA LEU A 17 -2.66 3.58 -2.47
C LEU A 17 -1.25 3.68 -3.09
N PRO A 18 -0.49 2.58 -3.31
CA PRO A 18 0.79 2.65 -4.03
C PRO A 18 0.67 3.29 -5.42
N ILE A 19 -0.33 2.89 -6.21
CA ILE A 19 -0.57 3.44 -7.54
C ILE A 19 -1.06 4.89 -7.43
N THR A 20 -1.89 5.21 -6.44
CA THR A 20 -2.34 6.59 -6.21
C THR A 20 -1.16 7.53 -5.94
N TYR A 21 -0.24 7.13 -5.06
CA TYR A 21 0.96 7.92 -4.75
C TYR A 21 1.89 8.04 -5.95
N LEU A 22 2.09 6.96 -6.70
CA LEU A 22 2.83 7.01 -7.97
C LEU A 22 2.18 8.05 -8.91
N MET A 23 0.88 7.98 -9.13
CA MET A 23 0.16 8.87 -10.05
C MET A 23 0.12 10.33 -9.59
N GLN A 24 0.30 10.61 -8.30
CA GLN A 24 0.45 11.98 -7.81
C GLN A 24 1.82 12.56 -8.16
N ARG A 25 2.89 11.78 -8.02
CA ARG A 25 4.29 12.24 -8.07
C ARG A 25 4.98 12.05 -9.42
N ALA A 26 4.55 11.06 -10.19
CA ALA A 26 5.21 10.70 -11.44
C ALA A 26 5.20 11.84 -12.47
N THR A 27 6.12 11.78 -13.43
CA THR A 27 6.11 12.70 -14.56
C THR A 27 4.89 12.49 -15.46
N GLY A 28 4.53 13.47 -16.29
CA GLY A 28 3.41 13.34 -17.23
C GLY A 28 3.52 12.09 -18.11
N ARG A 29 4.72 11.82 -18.65
CA ARG A 29 4.98 10.64 -19.49
C ARG A 29 4.77 9.31 -18.76
N GLU A 30 5.18 9.23 -17.49
CA GLU A 30 4.99 8.02 -16.68
C GLU A 30 3.52 7.83 -16.30
N LYS A 31 2.80 8.90 -15.96
CA LYS A 31 1.35 8.86 -15.72
C LYS A 31 0.62 8.37 -16.95
N ASP A 32 0.98 8.87 -18.14
CA ASP A 32 0.34 8.49 -19.39
C ASP A 32 0.65 7.05 -19.78
N PHE A 33 1.87 6.57 -19.52
CA PHE A 33 2.21 5.15 -19.62
C PHE A 33 1.32 4.28 -18.73
N VAL A 34 1.24 4.58 -17.42
CA VAL A 34 0.42 3.80 -16.48
C VAL A 34 -1.06 3.82 -16.88
N ARG A 35 -1.59 4.99 -17.27
CA ARG A 35 -2.98 5.10 -17.76
C ARG A 35 -3.23 4.27 -19.01
N THR A 36 -2.29 4.25 -19.95
CA THR A 36 -2.39 3.49 -21.20
C THR A 36 -2.44 1.99 -20.90
N VAL A 37 -1.54 1.49 -20.05
CA VAL A 37 -1.53 0.08 -19.63
C VAL A 37 -2.87 -0.31 -18.98
N ILE A 38 -3.41 0.53 -18.08
CA ILE A 38 -4.70 0.26 -17.42
C ILE A 38 -5.86 0.29 -18.42
N ARG A 39 -5.94 1.34 -19.27
CA ARG A 39 -7.02 1.54 -20.24
C ARG A 39 -7.08 0.39 -21.25
N ASP A 40 -5.92 0.01 -21.77
CA ASP A 40 -5.81 -0.97 -22.85
C ASP A 40 -5.69 -2.41 -22.30
N LYS A 41 -5.65 -2.55 -20.97
CA LYS A 41 -5.44 -3.81 -20.22
C LYS A 41 -4.17 -4.56 -20.66
N ASP A 42 -3.14 -3.80 -21.06
CA ASP A 42 -1.90 -4.33 -21.64
C ASP A 42 -0.87 -4.69 -20.56
N PHE A 43 -1.22 -5.65 -19.71
CA PHE A 43 -0.36 -6.09 -18.61
C PHE A 43 0.63 -7.17 -19.06
N THR A 44 1.49 -6.84 -20.02
CA THR A 44 2.65 -7.70 -20.37
C THR A 44 3.67 -7.74 -19.23
N GLU A 45 4.53 -8.77 -19.20
CA GLU A 45 5.58 -8.86 -18.18
C GLU A 45 6.54 -7.65 -18.19
N GLU A 46 6.77 -7.05 -19.36
CA GLU A 46 7.55 -5.81 -19.51
C GLU A 46 6.82 -4.62 -18.86
N ASN A 47 5.54 -4.43 -19.17
CA ASN A 47 4.74 -3.34 -18.61
C ASN A 47 4.59 -3.48 -17.10
N LYS A 48 4.35 -4.71 -16.61
CA LYS A 48 4.31 -5.04 -15.18
C LYS A 48 5.61 -4.68 -14.48
N ARG A 49 6.76 -5.07 -15.06
CA ARG A 49 8.08 -4.74 -14.52
C ARG A 49 8.26 -3.25 -14.40
N LYS A 50 7.96 -2.50 -15.47
CA LYS A 50 8.09 -1.05 -15.50
C LYS A 50 7.20 -0.35 -14.50
N ILE A 51 5.96 -0.82 -14.29
CA ILE A 51 5.07 -0.29 -13.25
C ILE A 51 5.67 -0.53 -11.85
N ILE A 52 6.17 -1.73 -11.56
CA ILE A 52 6.83 -2.03 -10.28
C ILE A 52 8.04 -1.12 -10.06
N ASP A 53 8.88 -0.95 -11.09
CA ASP A 53 10.08 -0.13 -10.99
C ASP A 53 9.73 1.33 -10.70
N LEU A 54 8.66 1.86 -11.31
CA LEU A 54 8.13 3.19 -10.99
C LEU A 54 7.62 3.26 -9.54
N VAL A 55 6.82 2.30 -9.09
CA VAL A 55 6.30 2.26 -7.69
C VAL A 55 7.44 2.29 -6.67
N ASN A 56 8.53 1.57 -6.96
CA ASN A 56 9.73 1.53 -6.12
C ASN A 56 10.55 2.83 -6.22
N ALA A 57 10.75 3.38 -7.43
CA ALA A 57 11.53 4.58 -7.65
C ALA A 57 10.95 5.83 -6.97
N TYR A 58 9.62 5.87 -6.82
CA TYR A 58 8.93 6.95 -6.10
C TYR A 58 8.77 6.66 -4.59
N GLU A 59 9.49 5.66 -4.06
CA GLU A 59 9.58 5.29 -2.63
C GLU A 59 8.22 5.17 -1.92
N THR A 60 7.19 4.76 -2.66
CA THR A 60 5.83 4.71 -2.13
C THR A 60 5.70 3.70 -0.97
N GLY A 61 6.54 2.66 -0.96
CA GLY A 61 6.53 1.58 0.03
C GLY A 61 6.85 2.03 1.47
N ASP A 62 7.89 2.82 1.66
CA ASP A 62 8.32 3.24 3.01
C ASP A 62 7.32 4.20 3.65
N GLU A 63 6.71 5.07 2.86
CA GLU A 63 5.65 5.95 3.32
C GLU A 63 4.38 5.18 3.67
N LEU A 64 4.01 4.19 2.87
CA LEU A 64 2.88 3.30 3.18
C LEU A 64 3.11 2.55 4.49
N LYS A 65 4.34 2.09 4.74
CA LYS A 65 4.71 1.46 6.00
C LYS A 65 4.55 2.42 7.18
N ARG A 66 5.08 3.64 7.08
CA ARG A 66 4.90 4.68 8.12
C ARG A 66 3.43 5.02 8.35
N LEU A 67 2.63 5.05 7.28
CA LEU A 67 1.19 5.29 7.39
C LEU A 67 0.48 4.15 8.10
N ALA A 68 0.84 2.89 7.82
CA ALA A 68 0.31 1.73 8.52
C ALA A 68 0.70 1.74 10.01
N GLU A 69 1.96 2.05 10.33
CA GLU A 69 2.45 2.23 11.70
C GLU A 69 1.69 3.34 12.44
N LYS A 70 1.44 4.47 11.77
CA LYS A 70 0.62 5.56 12.31
C LYS A 70 -0.80 5.08 12.65
N TYR A 71 -1.48 4.40 11.72
CA TYR A 71 -2.82 3.88 12.01
C TYR A 71 -2.83 2.85 13.14
N ALA A 72 -1.76 2.05 13.26
CA ALA A 72 -1.62 1.14 14.39
C ALA A 72 -1.47 1.87 15.72
N ALA A 73 -0.70 2.96 15.76
CA ALA A 73 -0.58 3.82 16.93
C ALA A 73 -1.93 4.48 17.29
N ASP A 74 -2.61 5.08 16.31
CA ASP A 74 -3.92 5.73 16.49
C ASP A 74 -4.97 4.73 17.03
N ALA A 75 -4.95 3.48 16.55
CA ALA A 75 -5.83 2.42 17.03
C ALA A 75 -5.56 2.04 18.50
N LYS A 76 -4.29 2.00 18.92
CA LYS A 76 -3.92 1.75 20.32
C LYS A 76 -4.32 2.90 21.24
N GLU A 77 -4.12 4.13 20.79
CA GLU A 77 -4.51 5.33 21.52
C GLU A 77 -6.03 5.37 21.76
N SER A 78 -6.81 4.92 20.78
CA SER A 78 -8.27 4.79 20.89
C SER A 78 -8.72 3.84 22.02
N LEU A 79 -7.83 2.95 22.49
CA LEU A 79 -8.09 2.04 23.61
C LEU A 79 -7.67 2.60 24.98
N ALA A 80 -7.10 3.81 25.04
CA ALA A 80 -6.59 4.40 26.29
C ALA A 80 -7.69 4.70 27.32
N GLY A 81 -8.92 4.96 26.89
CA GLY A 81 -10.05 5.23 27.78
C GLY A 81 -10.73 4.00 28.37
N PHE A 82 -10.34 2.78 27.98
CA PHE A 82 -10.94 1.56 28.48
C PHE A 82 -10.20 1.03 29.72
N PRO A 83 -10.91 0.45 30.70
CA PRO A 83 -10.27 -0.20 31.84
C PRO A 83 -9.33 -1.33 31.42
N ASP A 84 -8.31 -1.56 32.24
CA ASP A 84 -7.41 -2.71 32.12
C ASP A 84 -8.20 -4.00 32.16
N SER A 85 -8.02 -4.84 31.14
CA SER A 85 -8.69 -6.13 31.01
C SER A 85 -7.97 -7.00 29.99
N ILE A 86 -8.19 -8.31 30.08
CA ILE A 86 -7.70 -9.28 29.09
C ILE A 86 -8.16 -8.94 27.66
N TYR A 87 -9.30 -8.29 27.51
CA TYR A 87 -9.85 -7.89 26.20
C TYR A 87 -9.11 -6.67 25.64
N ARG A 88 -8.83 -5.67 26.49
CA ARG A 88 -8.01 -4.50 26.10
C ARG A 88 -6.61 -4.95 25.69
N ASP A 89 -5.99 -5.84 26.47
CA ASP A 89 -4.67 -6.38 26.16
C ASP A 89 -4.65 -7.16 24.84
N ALA A 90 -5.68 -7.98 24.59
CA ALA A 90 -5.81 -8.71 23.34
C ALA A 90 -5.93 -7.75 22.13
N LEU A 91 -6.74 -6.70 22.25
CA LEU A 91 -6.93 -5.70 21.19
C LEU A 91 -5.67 -4.86 20.94
N LEU A 92 -4.89 -4.53 21.99
CA LEU A 92 -3.63 -3.79 21.85
C LEU A 92 -2.56 -4.54 21.05
N ARG A 93 -2.63 -5.87 20.97
CA ARG A 93 -1.65 -6.71 20.24
C ARG A 93 -1.94 -6.83 18.75
N ILE A 94 -3.19 -6.65 18.32
CA ILE A 94 -3.61 -6.84 16.92
C ILE A 94 -2.91 -5.84 15.97
N PRO A 95 -2.84 -4.53 16.28
CA PRO A 95 -2.22 -3.56 15.38
C PRO A 95 -0.73 -3.85 15.11
N ASP A 96 0.02 -4.29 16.12
CA ASP A 96 1.42 -4.69 15.95
C ASP A 96 1.53 -5.90 15.04
N PHE A 97 0.74 -6.95 15.32
CA PHE A 97 0.76 -8.15 14.51
C PHE A 97 0.46 -7.88 13.04
N VAL A 98 -0.53 -7.05 12.74
CA VAL A 98 -0.94 -6.74 11.36
C VAL A 98 0.13 -5.94 10.61
N THR A 99 0.85 -5.05 11.30
CA THR A 99 1.86 -4.18 10.67
C THR A 99 3.23 -4.83 10.49
N THR A 100 3.57 -5.84 11.30
CA THR A 100 4.87 -6.54 11.23
C THR A 100 4.84 -7.82 10.40
N ARG A 101 3.67 -8.31 9.97
CA ARG A 101 3.56 -9.57 9.23
C ARG A 101 4.09 -9.42 7.81
N GLU A 102 5.03 -10.28 7.41
CA GLU A 102 5.38 -10.43 5.99
C GLU A 102 4.20 -11.04 5.22
N SER A 103 3.81 -10.42 4.11
CA SER A 103 2.75 -10.88 3.20
C SER A 103 3.33 -11.39 1.89
#